data_AF-A0AB35ZFE8-F1
#
_entry.id   AF-A0AB35ZFE8-F1
#
_cell.length_a   1.000
_cell.length_b   1.000
_cell.length_c   1.000
_cell.angle_alpha   90.00
_cell.angle_beta   90.00
_cell.angle_gamma   90.00
#
_symmetry.space_group_name_H-M   'P 1'
#
loop_
_entity.id
_entity.type
_entity.pdbx_description
1 polymer ?
#
loop_
_entity_poly.entity_id
_entity_poly.type
_entity_poly.pdbx_seq_one_letter_code
_entity_poly.pdbx_strand_id
1 'polypeptide(L)'
;MIMKQVEERYISLLTDFGFKRIFGTAMNKDLLICFLNSLFNGRQVVKDVSYLNPEHVGDVYTDRRAIFDVYCEGENGEKFIVEMQNAYQTYFKDRALFYSTFPIREQAPKGNEWDFKLNHVYTVALLNFSMNEDAFDKEKIR
;
A
#
# COMPACT_ATOMS: atom_id res chain seq x y z
N MET A 1 -22.40 21.19 -18.92
CA MET A 1 -22.29 19.97 -19.76
C MET A 1 -22.40 18.77 -18.85
N ILE A 2 -23.42 17.94 -19.02
CA ILE A 2 -23.55 16.67 -18.30
C ILE A 2 -22.57 15.70 -18.96
N MET A 3 -21.46 15.39 -18.29
CA MET A 3 -20.57 14.31 -18.72
C MET A 3 -21.35 13.00 -18.59
N LYS A 4 -21.72 12.38 -19.71
CA LYS A 4 -22.11 10.97 -19.71
C LYS A 4 -20.86 10.18 -19.31
N GLN A 5 -20.83 9.63 -18.11
CA GLN A 5 -19.91 8.55 -17.76
C GLN A 5 -20.22 7.39 -18.71
N VAL A 6 -19.37 7.20 -19.72
CA VAL A 6 -19.34 5.96 -20.46
C VAL A 6 -18.65 4.98 -19.53
N GLU A 7 -19.42 4.12 -18.86
CA GLU A 7 -18.83 2.96 -18.19
C GLU A 7 -18.20 2.08 -19.28
N GLU A 8 -16.87 2.02 -19.31
CA GLU A 8 -16.16 1.06 -20.13
C GLU A 8 -16.59 -0.35 -19.73
N ARG A 9 -16.79 -1.23 -20.71
CA ARG A 9 -17.23 -2.63 -20.47
C ARG A 9 -16.25 -3.41 -19.59
N TYR A 10 -14.97 -2.99 -19.56
CA TYR A 10 -13.90 -3.61 -18.80
C TYR A 10 -13.16 -2.57 -17.97
N ILE A 11 -12.64 -3.00 -16.81
CA ILE A 11 -11.84 -2.16 -15.93
C ILE A 11 -10.37 -2.53 -16.10
N SER A 12 -9.51 -1.53 -16.33
CA SER A 12 -8.06 -1.71 -16.34
C SER A 12 -7.49 -1.60 -14.92
N LEU A 13 -6.85 -2.66 -14.43
CA LEU A 13 -6.12 -2.66 -13.15
C LEU A 13 -4.91 -1.72 -13.15
N LEU A 14 -4.44 -1.29 -14.32
CA LEU A 14 -3.34 -0.33 -14.41
C LEU A 14 -3.81 1.10 -14.13
N THR A 15 -5.11 1.35 -14.04
CA THR A 15 -5.64 2.69 -13.71
C THR A 15 -5.83 2.83 -12.21
N ASP A 16 -5.60 4.03 -11.68
CA ASP A 16 -5.87 4.39 -10.29
C ASP A 16 -7.30 3.98 -9.86
N PHE A 17 -8.28 4.35 -10.69
CA PHE A 17 -9.68 3.99 -10.49
C PHE A 17 -9.89 2.47 -10.47
N GLY A 18 -9.38 1.75 -11.46
CA GLY A 18 -9.61 0.31 -11.57
C GLY A 18 -8.93 -0.47 -10.45
N PHE A 19 -7.72 -0.07 -10.08
CA PHE A 19 -6.98 -0.66 -8.97
C PHE A 19 -7.73 -0.46 -7.65
N LYS A 20 -8.14 0.77 -7.33
CA LYS A 20 -8.94 1.09 -6.13
C LYS A 20 -10.30 0.40 -6.13
N ARG A 21 -10.95 0.28 -7.29
CA ARG A 21 -12.23 -0.42 -7.41
C ARG A 21 -12.12 -1.90 -7.05
N ILE A 22 -11.07 -2.57 -7.53
CA ILE A 22 -10.87 -4.00 -7.32
C ILE A 22 -10.27 -4.31 -5.95
N PHE A 23 -9.26 -3.56 -5.49
CA PHE A 23 -8.56 -3.87 -4.24
C PHE A 23 -8.94 -2.99 -3.05
N GLY A 24 -9.50 -1.81 -3.30
CA GLY A 24 -9.83 -0.80 -2.27
C GLY A 24 -11.29 -0.80 -1.81
N THR A 25 -12.12 -1.77 -2.21
CA THR A 25 -13.54 -1.82 -1.83
C THR A 25 -13.86 -3.04 -0.97
N ALA A 26 -14.66 -2.83 0.08
CA ALA A 26 -15.04 -3.89 1.02
C ALA A 26 -15.72 -5.10 0.35
N MET A 27 -16.47 -4.88 -0.74
CA MET A 27 -17.11 -5.96 -1.52
C MET A 27 -16.09 -6.89 -2.17
N ASN A 28 -14.90 -6.37 -2.50
CA ASN A 28 -13.85 -7.12 -3.18
C ASN A 28 -12.68 -7.50 -2.24
N LYS A 29 -12.90 -7.43 -0.92
CA LYS A 29 -11.88 -7.69 0.10
C LYS A 29 -11.16 -9.02 -0.11
N ASP A 30 -11.89 -10.07 -0.48
CA ASP A 30 -11.34 -11.41 -0.71
C ASP A 30 -10.30 -11.42 -1.85
N LEU A 31 -10.45 -10.56 -2.87
CA LEU A 31 -9.47 -10.45 -3.96
C LEU A 31 -8.14 -9.87 -3.46
N LEU A 32 -8.19 -8.86 -2.59
CA LEU A 32 -6.99 -8.31 -1.96
C LEU A 32 -6.29 -9.35 -1.08
N ILE A 33 -7.06 -10.08 -0.26
CA ILE A 33 -6.52 -11.16 0.59
C ILE A 33 -5.85 -12.24 -0.25
N CYS A 34 -6.51 -12.71 -1.31
CA CYS A 34 -5.94 -13.70 -2.24
C CYS A 34 -4.65 -13.19 -2.89
N PHE A 35 -4.62 -11.92 -3.31
CA PHE A 35 -3.44 -11.30 -3.90
C PHE A 35 -2.26 -11.27 -2.91
N LEU A 36 -2.48 -10.76 -1.69
CA LEU A 36 -1.45 -10.68 -0.66
C LEU A 36 -0.91 -12.06 -0.29
N ASN A 37 -1.78 -13.04 -0.08
CA ASN A 37 -1.36 -14.41 0.24
C ASN A 37 -0.55 -15.06 -0.88
N SER A 38 -0.91 -14.78 -2.14
CA SER A 38 -0.15 -15.26 -3.30
C SER A 38 1.26 -14.64 -3.33
N LEU A 39 1.38 -13.36 -2.98
CA LEU A 39 2.66 -12.65 -2.92
C LEU A 39 3.53 -13.15 -1.77
N PHE A 40 2.95 -13.39 -0.60
CA PHE A 40 3.70 -13.86 0.58
C PHE A 40 4.10 -15.33 0.51
N ASN A 41 3.40 -16.14 -0.28
CA ASN A 41 3.69 -17.56 -0.50
C ASN A 41 3.92 -18.31 0.83
N GLY A 42 3.02 -18.10 1.80
CA GLY A 42 3.04 -18.74 3.12
C GLY A 42 3.96 -18.09 4.16
N ARG A 43 4.80 -17.11 3.82
CA ARG A 43 5.62 -16.36 4.80
C ARG A 43 4.79 -15.48 5.74
N GLN A 44 3.66 -14.99 5.23
CA GLN A 44 2.63 -14.27 5.96
C GLN A 44 1.29 -14.78 5.43
N VAL A 45 0.34 -15.04 6.34
CA VAL A 45 -1.01 -15.49 5.99
C VAL A 45 -2.00 -14.43 6.44
N VAL A 46 -2.59 -13.74 5.47
CA VAL A 46 -3.64 -12.75 5.68
C VAL A 46 -4.98 -13.47 5.70
N LYS A 47 -5.66 -13.49 6.84
CA LYS A 47 -7.01 -14.08 6.94
C LYS A 47 -8.12 -13.06 6.74
N ASP A 48 -7.91 -11.85 7.23
CA ASP A 48 -8.84 -10.74 7.08
C ASP A 48 -8.10 -9.41 7.04
N VAL A 49 -8.76 -8.39 6.48
CA VAL A 49 -8.28 -7.01 6.46
C VAL A 49 -9.39 -6.00 6.75
N SER A 50 -9.04 -4.93 7.43
CA SER A 50 -9.89 -3.74 7.63
C SER A 50 -9.28 -2.55 6.89
N TYR A 51 -10.05 -1.93 5.99
CA TYR A 51 -9.61 -0.74 5.28
C TYR A 51 -9.48 0.45 6.23
N LEU A 52 -8.36 1.15 6.11
CA LEU A 52 -8.05 2.35 6.88
C LEU A 52 -8.19 3.58 5.97
N ASN A 53 -8.18 4.79 6.57
CA ASN A 53 -8.16 6.02 5.79
C ASN A 53 -6.82 6.11 5.03
N PRO A 54 -6.82 6.16 3.68
CA PRO A 54 -5.60 6.25 2.90
C PRO A 54 -4.96 7.65 2.96
N GLU A 55 -5.68 8.67 3.42
CA GLU A 55 -5.16 10.02 3.54
C GLU A 55 -4.37 10.17 4.85
N HIS A 56 -3.05 10.17 4.74
CA HIS A 56 -2.16 10.48 5.85
C HIS A 56 -1.63 11.90 5.73
N VAL A 57 -2.10 12.75 6.64
CA VAL A 57 -1.62 14.12 6.78
C VAL A 57 -0.34 14.07 7.60
N GLY A 58 0.78 14.52 7.01
CA GLY A 58 2.02 14.73 7.74
C GLY A 58 1.79 15.70 8.89
N ASP A 59 2.22 15.33 10.09
CA ASP A 59 1.81 16.02 11.33
C ASP A 59 2.58 17.34 11.60
N VAL A 60 3.48 17.77 10.70
CA VAL A 60 4.29 18.98 10.90
C VAL A 60 4.68 19.64 9.57
N TYR A 61 4.19 20.87 9.35
CA TYR A 61 4.75 22.01 8.58
C TYR A 61 5.45 21.81 7.21
N THR A 62 5.42 20.61 6.63
CA THR A 62 5.95 20.27 5.31
C THR A 62 4.87 19.50 4.58
N ASP A 63 4.05 20.21 3.78
CA ASP A 63 2.84 19.72 3.10
C ASP A 63 3.10 18.58 2.08
N ARG A 64 3.56 17.41 2.52
CA ARG A 64 3.56 16.19 1.73
C ARG A 64 2.55 15.22 2.33
N ARG A 65 1.32 15.31 1.83
CA ARG A 65 0.29 14.29 2.05
C ARG A 65 0.73 13.00 1.37
N ALA A 66 0.74 11.90 2.10
CA ALA A 66 0.77 10.57 1.50
C ALA A 66 -0.69 10.14 1.34
N ILE A 67 -1.06 9.81 0.12
CA ILE A 67 -2.37 9.25 -0.20
C ILE A 67 -2.06 7.87 -0.74
N PHE A 68 -2.47 6.85 0.02
CA PHE A 68 -2.29 5.47 -0.38
C PHE A 68 -3.40 5.01 -1.33
N ASP A 69 -3.08 4.15 -2.29
CA ASP A 69 -4.13 3.59 -3.14
C ASP A 69 -5.02 2.64 -2.35
N VAL A 70 -4.40 1.73 -1.60
CA VAL A 70 -5.05 0.82 -0.68
C VAL A 70 -4.25 0.75 0.61
N TYR A 71 -4.89 1.10 1.72
CA TYR A 71 -4.31 0.98 3.06
C TYR A 71 -5.23 0.18 3.96
N CYS A 72 -4.70 -0.87 4.57
CA CYS A 72 -5.49 -1.75 5.44
C CYS A 72 -4.67 -2.35 6.58
N GLU A 73 -5.39 -2.83 7.59
CA GLU A 73 -4.86 -3.53 8.75
C GLU A 73 -5.28 -5.01 8.73
N GLY A 74 -4.34 -5.91 8.97
CA GLY A 74 -4.60 -7.34 9.15
C GLY A 74 -5.10 -7.70 10.54
N GLU A 75 -5.58 -8.93 10.71
CA GLU A 75 -6.11 -9.41 11.99
C GLU A 75 -5.11 -9.36 13.17
N ASN A 76 -3.79 -9.37 12.92
CA ASN A 76 -2.79 -9.28 13.98
C ASN A 76 -2.19 -7.87 14.11
N GLY A 77 -2.83 -6.86 13.49
CA GLY A 77 -2.39 -5.47 13.53
C GLY A 77 -1.25 -5.14 12.57
N GLU A 78 -0.93 -6.02 11.62
CA GLU A 78 -0.03 -5.71 10.51
C GLU A 78 -0.65 -4.65 9.60
N LYS A 79 0.18 -3.77 9.04
CA LYS A 79 -0.27 -2.74 8.11
C LYS A 79 0.14 -3.09 6.69
N PHE A 80 -0.77 -2.96 5.75
CA PHE A 80 -0.50 -3.19 4.33
C PHE A 80 -0.78 -1.92 3.54
N ILE A 81 0.26 -1.43 2.86
CA ILE A 81 0.17 -0.39 1.84
C ILE A 81 0.31 -1.08 0.49
N VAL A 82 -0.70 -0.97 -0.38
CA VAL A 82 -0.67 -1.55 -1.73
C VAL A 82 -0.88 -0.46 -2.77
N GLU A 83 0.12 -0.26 -3.63
CA GLU A 83 0.20 0.86 -4.57
C GLU A 83 0.34 0.39 -6.02
N MET A 84 -0.34 1.08 -6.94
CA MET A 84 -0.14 0.94 -8.39
C MET A 84 0.62 2.16 -8.93
N GLN A 85 1.92 2.01 -9.17
CA GLN A 85 2.76 3.11 -9.62
C GLN A 85 3.06 3.02 -11.13
N ASN A 86 2.38 3.86 -11.90
CA ASN A 86 2.63 4.01 -13.34
C ASN A 86 3.66 5.09 -13.68
N ALA A 87 3.73 6.15 -12.88
CA ALA A 87 4.64 7.25 -13.12
C ALA A 87 6.05 6.93 -12.59
N TYR A 88 7.05 7.03 -13.46
CA TYR A 88 8.44 6.86 -13.09
C TYR A 88 8.84 7.87 -12.01
N GLN A 89 9.55 7.39 -11.00
CA GLN A 89 10.11 8.19 -9.92
C GLN A 89 11.54 7.70 -9.63
N THR A 90 12.53 8.58 -9.79
CA THR A 90 13.95 8.24 -9.61
C THR A 90 14.23 7.63 -8.24
N TYR A 91 13.71 8.25 -7.18
CA TYR A 91 13.90 7.80 -5.79
C TYR A 91 12.65 7.10 -5.24
N PHE A 92 12.08 6.17 -6.02
CA PHE A 92 10.86 5.47 -5.60
C PHE A 92 11.06 4.72 -4.29
N LYS A 93 12.20 4.03 -4.13
CA LYS A 93 12.50 3.27 -2.91
C LYS A 93 12.53 4.16 -1.68
N ASP A 94 13.24 5.28 -1.73
CA ASP A 94 13.30 6.22 -0.61
C ASP A 94 11.92 6.78 -0.27
N ARG A 95 11.11 7.07 -1.30
CA ARG A 95 9.72 7.51 -1.12
C ARG A 95 8.86 6.43 -0.46
N ALA A 96 8.94 5.19 -0.93
CA ALA A 96 8.20 4.06 -0.37
C ALA A 96 8.60 3.81 1.09
N LEU A 97 9.91 3.88 1.39
CA LEU A 97 10.43 3.78 2.76
C LEU A 97 9.91 4.93 3.64
N PHE A 98 10.03 6.17 3.16
CA PHE A 98 9.54 7.35 3.88
C PHE A 98 8.05 7.24 4.21
N TYR A 99 7.22 6.83 3.24
CA TYR A 99 5.79 6.65 3.49
C TYR A 99 5.48 5.50 4.46
N SER A 100 6.28 4.44 4.43
CA SER A 100 6.15 3.33 5.39
C SER A 100 6.41 3.76 6.83
N THR A 101 7.05 4.92 7.06
CA THR A 101 7.23 5.47 8.42
C THR A 101 5.93 5.98 9.05
N PHE A 102 4.90 6.34 8.25
CA PHE A 102 3.64 6.83 8.81
C PHE A 102 2.89 5.72 9.57
N PRO A 103 2.63 4.53 8.99
CA PRO A 103 2.06 3.42 9.75
C PRO A 103 2.92 2.96 10.93
N ILE A 104 4.25 3.08 10.85
CA ILE A 104 5.15 2.75 11.98
C ILE A 104 4.89 3.71 13.14
N ARG A 105 4.85 5.01 12.87
CA ARG A 105 4.62 6.04 13.88
C ARG A 105 3.23 5.93 14.51
N GLU A 106 2.22 5.59 13.71
CA GLU A 106 0.83 5.44 14.17
C GLU A 106 0.61 4.27 15.14
N GLN A 107 1.53 3.30 15.16
CA GLN A 107 1.47 2.20 16.13
C GLN A 107 1.84 2.60 17.55
N ALA A 108 2.45 3.78 17.74
CA ALA A 108 2.79 4.29 19.07
C ALA A 108 1.51 4.71 19.82
N PRO A 109 1.06 3.96 20.84
CA PRO A 109 -0.08 4.36 21.63
C PRO A 109 0.29 5.52 22.56
N LYS A 110 -0.72 6.26 23.02
CA LYS A 110 -0.50 7.32 24.02
C LYS A 110 -0.21 6.70 25.39
N GLY A 111 0.82 7.21 26.07
CA GLY A 111 1.19 6.79 27.43
C GLY A 111 2.62 6.28 27.52
N ASN A 112 3.03 5.89 28.72
CA ASN A 112 4.43 5.51 29.02
C ASN A 112 4.64 3.99 29.09
N GLU A 113 3.61 3.19 28.87
CA GLU A 113 3.65 1.72 29.03
C GLU A 113 4.09 0.98 27.77
N TRP A 114 4.19 1.67 26.63
CA TRP A 114 4.59 1.06 25.38
C TRP A 114 6.11 1.05 25.21
N ASP A 115 6.68 -0.15 25.17
CA ASP A 115 8.11 -0.39 24.98
C ASP A 115 8.47 -0.66 23.50
N PHE A 116 7.92 0.14 22.58
CA PHE A 116 8.30 0.20 21.16
C PHE A 116 8.18 -1.12 20.36
N LYS A 117 7.42 -2.10 20.83
CA LYS A 117 7.13 -3.31 20.04
C LYS A 117 6.24 -2.95 18.84
N LEU A 118 6.80 -3.06 17.65
CA LEU A 118 6.13 -2.79 16.38
C LEU A 118 5.55 -4.08 15.76
N ASN A 119 4.36 -3.96 15.18
CA ASN A 119 3.83 -4.88 14.20
C ASN A 119 4.42 -4.60 12.81
N HIS A 120 4.37 -5.63 11.96
CA HIS A 120 4.90 -5.54 10.60
C HIS A 120 4.14 -4.51 9.77
N VAL A 121 4.90 -3.78 8.94
CA VAL A 121 4.37 -2.90 7.90
C VAL A 121 4.88 -3.42 6.57
N TYR A 122 3.96 -3.75 5.66
CA TYR A 122 4.24 -4.27 4.34
C TYR A 122 3.87 -3.22 3.29
N THR A 123 4.86 -2.83 2.48
CA THR A 123 4.65 -1.95 1.33
C THR A 123 4.80 -2.76 0.05
N VAL A 124 3.70 -2.93 -0.65
CA VAL A 124 3.59 -3.68 -1.91
C VAL A 124 3.36 -2.68 -3.03
N ALA A 125 4.34 -2.52 -3.91
CA ALA A 125 4.24 -1.62 -5.05
C ALA A 125 4.27 -2.40 -6.36
N LEU A 126 3.23 -2.24 -7.18
CA LEU A 126 3.19 -2.73 -8.55
C LEU A 126 3.69 -1.61 -9.46
N LEU A 127 4.81 -1.85 -10.14
CA LEU A 127 5.50 -0.84 -10.94
C LEU A 127 5.36 -1.16 -12.43
N ASN A 128 5.02 -0.16 -13.22
CA ASN A 128 5.05 -0.26 -14.69
C ASN A 128 6.39 0.26 -15.28
N PHE A 129 7.44 0.30 -14.47
CA PHE A 129 8.78 0.70 -14.87
C PHE A 129 9.83 -0.09 -14.09
N SER A 130 11.02 -0.18 -14.67
CA SER A 130 12.17 -0.81 -14.01
C SER A 130 12.77 0.13 -12.97
N MET A 131 13.02 -0.38 -11.77
CA MET A 131 13.91 0.26 -10.81
C MET A 131 15.35 -0.01 -11.21
N ASN A 132 16.10 1.03 -11.54
CA ASN A 132 17.53 0.92 -11.86
C ASN A 132 18.35 1.13 -10.58
N GLU A 133 18.15 0.25 -9.60
CA GLU A 133 18.88 0.28 -8.32
C GLU A 133 19.50 -1.11 -8.07
N ASP A 134 20.77 -1.13 -7.65
CA ASP A 134 21.52 -2.34 -7.34
C ASP A 134 20.82 -3.26 -6.33
N ALA A 135 20.05 -2.68 -5.40
CA ALA A 135 19.28 -3.40 -4.39
C ALA A 135 18.14 -4.24 -4.97
N PHE A 136 17.79 -4.05 -6.24
CA PHE A 136 16.76 -4.80 -6.97
C PHE A 136 17.34 -5.62 -8.13
N ASP A 137 18.67 -5.72 -8.21
CA ASP A 137 19.35 -6.54 -9.21
C ASP A 137 19.08 -8.04 -8.94
N LYS A 138 18.36 -8.68 -9.87
CA LYS A 138 17.95 -10.08 -9.77
C LYS A 138 19.14 -11.05 -9.73
N GLU A 139 20.30 -10.65 -10.26
CA GLU A 139 21.52 -11.46 -10.23
C GLU A 139 22.16 -11.44 -8.84
N LYS A 140 21.97 -10.36 -8.06
CA LYS A 140 22.54 -10.19 -6.71
C LYS A 140 21.64 -10.67 -5.57
N ILE A 141 20.36 -10.94 -5.84
CA ILE A 141 19.33 -11.31 -4.84
C ILE A 141 19.11 -12.85 -4.76
N ARG A 142 19.90 -13.64 -5.49
CA ARG A 142 19.82 -15.12 -5.49
C ARG A 142 20.82 -15.78 -4.55
#